data_AF-A0A7C5KB53-F1
#
_entry.id   AF-A0A7C5KB53-F1
#
_cell.length_a   1.000
_cell.length_b   1.000
_cell.length_c   1.000
_cell.angle_alpha   90.00
_cell.angle_beta   90.00
_cell.angle_gamma   90.00
#
_symmetry.space_group_name_H-M   'P 1'
#
loop_
_entity.id
_entity.type
_entity.pdbx_description
1 polymer ?
#
loop_
_entity_poly.entity_id
_entity_poly.type
_entity_poly.pdbx_seq_one_letter_code
_entity_poly.pdbx_strand_id
1 'polypeptide(L)'
;MDLKEEDKRIRMMRIVVDLNLQTIATDPNMSLEDALNQVETVKKFVLSLFPEKENAFELILRPRFMRVIKERFLQSQIKEFENEF
;
A
#
# COMPACT_ATOMS: atom_id res chain seq x y z
N MET A 1 16.60 15.91 -13.52
CA MET A 1 15.41 15.96 -12.64
C MET A 1 15.54 17.21 -11.79
N ASP A 2 14.55 18.11 -11.77
CA ASP A 2 14.58 19.27 -10.87
C ASP A 2 14.21 18.78 -9.46
N LEU A 3 14.98 19.18 -8.44
CA LEU A 3 14.76 18.82 -7.03
C LEU A 3 13.32 19.13 -6.58
N LYS A 4 12.72 20.20 -7.12
CA LYS A 4 11.32 20.57 -6.83
C LYS A 4 10.31 19.53 -7.31
N GLU A 5 10.61 18.87 -8.43
CA GLU A 5 9.73 17.86 -9.02
C GLU A 5 9.84 16.54 -8.24
N GLU A 6 11.04 16.18 -7.79
CA GLU A 6 11.23 15.03 -6.90
C GLU A 6 10.52 15.22 -5.56
N ASP A 7 10.63 16.41 -4.94
CA ASP A 7 9.93 16.74 -3.70
C ASP A 7 8.40 16.67 -3.84
N LYS A 8 7.86 17.08 -4.99
CA LYS A 8 6.42 16.97 -5.28
C LYS A 8 5.99 15.51 -5.34
N ARG A 9 6.74 14.67 -6.05
CA ARG A 9 6.44 13.23 -6.15
C ARG A 9 6.51 12.54 -4.78
N ILE A 10 7.48 12.91 -3.94
CA ILE A 10 7.62 12.34 -2.58
C ILE A 10 6.41 12.73 -1.72
N ARG A 11 5.99 14.00 -1.76
CA ARG A 11 4.78 14.45 -1.06
C ARG A 11 3.53 13.73 -1.56
N MET A 12 3.36 13.61 -2.87
CA MET A 12 2.22 12.90 -3.46
C MET A 12 2.18 11.43 -3.03
N MET A 13 3.31 10.74 -3.07
CA MET A 13 3.43 9.36 -2.60
C MET A 13 3.01 9.23 -1.14
N ARG A 14 3.49 10.11 -0.26
CA ARG A 14 3.10 10.10 1.17
C ARG A 14 1.60 10.25 1.35
N ILE A 15 1.00 11.25 0.69
CA ILE A 15 -0.45 11.50 0.78
C ILE A 15 -1.25 10.28 0.34
N VAL A 16 -0.89 9.68 -0.81
CA VAL A 16 -1.60 8.50 -1.34
C VAL A 16 -1.45 7.31 -0.40
N VAL A 17 -0.24 7.04 0.09
CA VAL A 17 0.00 5.94 1.04
C VAL A 17 -0.80 6.13 2.32
N ASP A 18 -0.70 7.31 2.93
CA ASP A 18 -1.35 7.58 4.23
C ASP A 18 -2.87 7.50 4.11
N LEU A 19 -3.44 8.03 3.03
CA LEU A 19 -4.87 7.93 2.75
C LEU A 19 -5.32 6.47 2.60
N ASN A 20 -4.58 5.67 1.82
CA ASN A 20 -4.95 4.27 1.61
C ASN A 20 -4.81 3.43 2.88
N LEU A 21 -3.78 3.69 3.70
CA LEU A 21 -3.66 3.06 5.01
C LEU A 21 -4.86 3.39 5.90
N GLN A 22 -5.30 4.65 5.91
CA GLN A 22 -6.47 5.08 6.67
C GLN A 22 -7.74 4.39 6.16
N THR A 23 -7.97 4.38 4.85
CA THR A 23 -9.14 3.70 4.25
C THR A 23 -9.17 2.23 4.62
N ILE A 24 -8.03 1.53 4.49
CA ILE A 24 -7.91 0.12 4.88
C ILE A 24 -8.13 -0.06 6.38
N ALA A 25 -7.74 0.89 7.23
CA ALA A 25 -7.99 0.76 8.67
C ALA A 25 -9.47 0.99 9.04
N THR A 26 -10.19 1.88 8.35
CA THR A 26 -11.46 2.41 8.87
C THR A 26 -12.71 2.06 8.07
N ASP A 27 -12.62 1.70 6.79
CA ASP A 27 -13.82 1.44 5.97
C ASP A 27 -14.50 0.14 6.40
N PRO A 28 -15.67 0.14 7.08
CA PRO A 28 -16.27 -1.08 7.63
C PRO A 28 -16.71 -2.10 6.56
N ASN A 29 -16.87 -1.69 5.31
CA ASN A 29 -17.36 -2.56 4.23
C ASN A 29 -16.24 -3.21 3.42
N MET A 30 -14.99 -2.81 3.66
CA MET A 30 -13.85 -3.33 2.91
C MET A 30 -13.53 -4.79 3.29
N SER A 31 -13.48 -5.66 2.28
CA SER A 31 -13.03 -7.04 2.44
C SER A 31 -11.50 -7.16 2.47
N LEU A 32 -10.99 -8.33 2.84
CA LEU A 32 -9.55 -8.59 2.78
C LEU A 32 -9.02 -8.54 1.35
N GLU A 33 -9.77 -9.10 0.39
CA GLU A 33 -9.43 -9.05 -1.03
C GLU A 33 -9.34 -7.60 -1.54
N ASP A 34 -10.31 -6.76 -1.19
CA ASP A 34 -10.31 -5.34 -1.54
C ASP A 34 -9.08 -4.63 -0.97
N ALA A 35 -8.74 -4.90 0.29
CA ALA A 35 -7.57 -4.32 0.93
C ALA A 35 -6.28 -4.73 0.21
N LEU A 36 -6.12 -6.00 -0.16
CA LEU A 36 -4.97 -6.50 -0.91
C LEU A 36 -4.90 -5.90 -2.32
N ASN A 37 -6.02 -5.85 -3.03
CA ASN A 37 -6.11 -5.21 -4.35
C ASN A 37 -5.78 -3.72 -4.30
N GLN A 38 -6.17 -3.04 -3.22
CA GLN A 38 -5.84 -1.65 -2.98
C GLN A 38 -4.33 -1.45 -2.75
N VAL A 39 -3.66 -2.36 -2.02
CA VAL A 39 -2.19 -2.35 -1.88
C VAL A 39 -1.50 -2.47 -3.24
N GLU A 40 -1.94 -3.40 -4.09
CA GLU A 40 -1.40 -3.57 -5.44
C GLU A 40 -1.64 -2.34 -6.33
N THR A 41 -2.79 -1.69 -6.17
CA THR A 41 -3.11 -0.43 -6.87
C THR A 41 -2.17 0.70 -6.45
N VAL A 42 -1.95 0.86 -5.14
CA VAL A 42 -1.00 1.84 -4.60
C VAL A 42 0.41 1.55 -5.08
N LYS A 43 0.84 0.28 -5.10
CA LYS A 43 2.14 -0.13 -5.64
C LYS A 43 2.32 0.37 -7.08
N LYS A 44 1.38 0.03 -7.97
CA LYS A 44 1.42 0.47 -9.38
C LYS A 44 1.49 2.00 -9.50
N PHE A 45 0.72 2.73 -8.69
CA PHE A 45 0.78 4.19 -8.68
C PHE A 45 2.14 4.72 -8.25
N VAL A 46 2.70 4.22 -7.15
CA VAL A 46 4.02 4.67 -6.66
C VAL A 46 5.14 4.34 -7.64
N LEU A 47 5.10 3.17 -8.28
CA LEU A 47 6.05 2.81 -9.34
C LEU A 47 5.94 3.71 -10.56
N SER A 48 4.76 4.25 -10.88
CA SER A 48 4.62 5.24 -11.96
C SER A 48 5.28 6.60 -11.62
N LEU A 49 5.33 6.97 -10.33
CA LEU A 49 6.03 8.16 -9.86
C LEU A 49 7.55 7.94 -9.74
N PHE A 50 7.94 6.72 -9.38
CA PHE A 50 9.32 6.31 -9.08
C PHE A 50 9.65 4.91 -9.64
N PRO A 51 9.80 4.77 -10.96
CA PRO A 51 10.01 3.46 -11.59
C PRO A 51 11.29 2.77 -11.12
N GLU A 52 12.32 3.53 -10.76
CA GLU A 52 13.61 2.99 -10.29
C GLU A 52 13.61 2.54 -8.81
N LYS A 53 12.51 2.76 -8.08
CA LYS A 53 12.46 2.60 -6.61
C LYS A 53 11.55 1.44 -6.15
N GLU A 54 11.34 0.43 -6.98
CA GLU A 54 10.49 -0.72 -6.65
C GLU A 54 10.91 -1.45 -5.36
N ASN A 55 12.21 -1.75 -5.22
CA ASN A 55 12.72 -2.38 -4.01
C ASN A 55 12.47 -1.55 -2.74
N ALA A 56 12.50 -0.22 -2.83
CA ALA A 56 12.21 0.63 -1.68
C ALA A 56 10.73 0.59 -1.29
N PHE A 57 9.82 0.42 -2.26
CA PHE A 57 8.39 0.21 -2.00
C PHE A 57 8.18 -1.09 -1.21
N GLU A 58 8.74 -2.19 -1.70
CA GLU A 58 8.61 -3.51 -1.10
C GLU A 58 9.15 -3.56 0.33
N LEU A 59 10.26 -2.87 0.59
CA LEU A 59 10.91 -2.89 1.91
C LEU A 59 10.25 -1.95 2.93
N ILE A 60 9.61 -0.87 2.51
CA ILE A 60 9.12 0.18 3.42
C ILE A 60 7.60 0.26 3.47
N LEU A 61 6.95 0.25 2.30
CA LEU A 61 5.51 0.50 2.20
C LEU A 61 4.71 -0.77 2.40
N ARG A 62 5.12 -1.89 1.78
CA ARG A 62 4.43 -3.17 1.93
C ARG A 62 4.31 -3.62 3.39
N PRO A 63 5.35 -3.56 4.25
CA PRO A 63 5.22 -3.93 5.65
C PRO A 63 4.22 -3.06 6.42
N ARG A 64 4.09 -1.77 6.08
CA ARG A 64 3.12 -0.86 6.71
C ARG A 64 1.69 -1.25 6.39
N PHE A 65 1.41 -1.54 5.11
CA PHE A 65 0.11 -2.03 4.68
C PHE A 65 -0.23 -3.37 5.33
N MET A 66 0.72 -4.32 5.32
CA MET A 66 0.51 -5.63 5.92
C MET A 66 0.24 -5.56 7.42
N ARG A 67 0.85 -4.60 8.14
CA ARG A 67 0.54 -4.38 9.55
C ARG A 67 -0.92 -3.98 9.75
N VAL A 68 -1.41 -2.99 9.01
CA VAL A 68 -2.83 -2.54 9.12
C VAL A 68 -3.80 -3.67 8.74
N ILE A 69 -3.48 -4.43 7.69
CA ILE A 69 -4.29 -5.59 7.28
C ILE A 69 -4.33 -6.65 8.38
N LYS A 70 -3.19 -6.98 8.99
CA LYS A 70 -3.10 -7.96 10.09
C LYS A 70 -3.78 -7.50 11.38
N GLU A 71 -3.84 -6.20 11.62
CA GLU A 71 -4.55 -5.61 12.76
C GLU A 71 -6.07 -5.64 12.58
N ARG A 72 -6.53 -5.52 11.33
CA ARG A 72 -7.95 -5.43 11.00
C ARG A 72 -8.61 -6.77 10.69
N PHE A 73 -7.95 -7.65 9.94
CA PHE A 73 -8.52 -8.90 9.45
C PHE A 73 -8.02 -10.12 10.24
N LEU A 74 -8.84 -11.17 10.34
CA LEU A 74 -8.50 -12.36 11.11
C LEU A 74 -7.36 -13.14 10.43
N GLN A 75 -6.49 -13.75 11.23
CA GLN A 75 -5.37 -14.57 10.74
C GLN A 75 -5.82 -15.78 9.90
N SER A 76 -7.02 -16.31 10.15
CA SER A 76 -7.60 -17.37 9.32
C SER A 76 -7.91 -16.89 7.91
N GLN A 77 -8.45 -15.68 7.78
CA GLN A 77 -8.75 -15.06 6.47
C GLN A 77 -7.45 -14.76 5.72
N ILE A 78 -6.41 -14.29 6.41
CA ILE A 78 -5.12 -13.94 5.78
C ILE A 78 -4.42 -15.18 5.20
N LYS A 79 -4.44 -16.31 5.93
CA LYS A 79 -3.83 -17.56 5.45
C LYS A 79 -4.51 -18.14 4.21
N GLU A 80 -5.79 -17.88 4.00
CA GLU A 80 -6.50 -18.29 2.78
C GLU A 80 -5.92 -17.57 1.56
N PHE A 81 -5.60 -16.29 1.67
CA PHE A 81 -5.02 -15.49 0.58
C PHE A 81 -3.51 -15.67 0.39
N GLU A 82 -2.74 -15.93 1.46
CA GLU A 82 -1.28 -16.18 1.33
C GLU A 82 -0.96 -17.46 0.53
N ASN A 83 -1.93 -18.35 0.30
CA ASN A 83 -1.75 -19.54 -0.55
C ASN A 83 -2.04 -19.27 -2.05
N GLU A 84 -2.56 -18.08 -2.40
CA GLU A 84 -2.92 -17.69 -3.77
C GLU A 84 -1.91 -16.74 -4.42
N PHE A 85 -0.89 -16.27 -3.68
CA PHE A 85 0.21 -15.43 -4.14
C PHE A 85 1.56 -16.15 -4.04
#